data_AF-A0AAW9W5A4-F1
#
_entry.id   AF-A0AAW9W5A4-F1
#
_cell.length_a   1.000
_cell.length_b   1.000
_cell.length_c   1.000
_cell.angle_alpha   90.00
_cell.angle_beta   90.00
_cell.angle_gamma   90.00
#
_symmetry.space_group_name_H-M   'P 1'
#
loop_
_entity.id
_entity.type
_entity.pdbx_description
1 polymer ?
#
loop_
_entity_poly.entity_id
_entity_poly.type
_entity_poly.pdbx_seq_one_letter_code
_entity_poly.pdbx_strand_id
1 'polypeptide(L)'
;MIPSAEELKETRRKAEEAKAKEAELTKKVEEAEKKVTEAKQKLDAERAKEVALQAKIAELENQVHRLETELKEIDESDSEDYVKEGLRVPLQSELDVKQAKLSKLEELSDKIDELDAEIAKLEKDVEDFKNSDGEQAEQYLVAAKKDLDAKKAELENTEADLKKAVDEPETPAPAPAPKPAPAPAPTPEAPAPAPKPAPA
;
A
#
# COMPACT_ATOMS: atom_id res chain seq x y z
N MET A 1 38.46 -19.18 -54.66
CA MET A 1 37.47 -20.26 -54.44
C MET A 1 36.09 -19.70 -54.75
N ILE A 2 35.27 -20.44 -55.51
CA ILE A 2 33.86 -20.11 -55.74
C ILE A 2 33.07 -20.95 -54.74
N PRO A 3 32.16 -20.37 -53.94
CA PRO A 3 31.37 -21.13 -52.98
C PRO A 3 30.52 -22.19 -53.68
N SER A 4 30.39 -23.35 -53.05
CA SER A 4 29.58 -24.48 -53.53
C SER A 4 28.08 -24.16 -53.47
N ALA A 5 27.29 -24.89 -54.26
CA ALA A 5 25.83 -24.75 -54.25
C ALA A 5 25.20 -25.06 -52.88
N GLU A 6 25.80 -25.96 -52.10
CA GLU A 6 25.40 -26.26 -50.72
C GLU A 6 25.67 -25.08 -49.77
N GLU A 7 26.85 -24.45 -49.87
CA GLU A 7 27.22 -23.26 -49.06
C GLU A 7 26.31 -22.07 -49.37
N LEU A 8 25.90 -21.91 -50.64
CA LEU A 8 24.93 -20.89 -51.06
C LEU A 8 23.50 -21.14 -50.54
N LYS A 9 23.09 -22.41 -50.39
CA LYS A 9 21.79 -22.75 -49.79
C LYS A 9 21.79 -22.49 -48.29
N GLU A 10 22.86 -22.88 -47.59
CA GLU A 10 22.97 -22.70 -46.14
C GLU A 10 22.99 -21.21 -45.77
N THR A 11 23.74 -20.40 -46.52
CA THR A 11 23.77 -18.93 -46.33
C THR A 11 22.42 -18.28 -46.59
N ARG A 12 21.67 -18.69 -47.62
CA ARG A 12 20.29 -18.20 -47.85
C ARG A 12 19.36 -18.54 -46.70
N ARG A 13 19.41 -19.78 -46.20
CA ARG A 13 18.58 -20.21 -45.06
C ARG A 13 18.90 -19.40 -43.80
N LYS A 14 20.18 -19.22 -43.48
CA LYS A 14 20.61 -18.39 -42.33
C LYS A 14 20.14 -16.95 -42.45
N ALA A 15 20.19 -16.37 -43.65
CA ALA A 15 19.69 -15.01 -43.89
C ALA A 15 18.16 -14.91 -43.70
N GLU A 16 17.40 -15.94 -44.11
CA GLU A 16 15.95 -15.98 -43.91
C GLU A 16 15.59 -16.12 -42.42
N GLU A 17 16.29 -17.00 -41.69
CA GLU A 17 16.14 -17.16 -40.23
C GLU A 17 16.48 -15.85 -39.47
N ALA A 18 17.55 -15.14 -39.87
CA ALA A 18 17.92 -13.85 -39.27
C ALA A 18 16.84 -12.79 -39.51
N LYS A 19 16.31 -12.69 -40.74
CA LYS A 19 15.25 -11.75 -41.08
C LYS A 19 13.95 -12.03 -40.32
N ALA A 20 13.61 -13.30 -40.11
CA ALA A 20 12.46 -13.68 -39.31
C ALA A 20 12.61 -13.27 -37.83
N LYS A 21 13.81 -13.47 -37.25
CA LYS A 21 14.12 -13.04 -35.87
C LYS A 21 14.07 -11.52 -35.70
N GLU A 22 14.60 -10.77 -36.66
CA GLU A 22 14.56 -9.30 -36.65
C GLU A 22 13.12 -8.78 -36.67
N ALA A 23 12.25 -9.36 -37.51
CA ALA A 23 10.83 -9.01 -37.56
C ALA A 23 10.11 -9.35 -36.24
N GLU A 24 10.41 -10.49 -35.62
CA GLU A 24 9.83 -10.88 -34.33
C GLU A 24 10.29 -9.95 -33.20
N LEU A 25 11.57 -9.58 -33.16
CA LEU A 25 12.12 -8.62 -32.22
C LEU A 25 11.44 -7.25 -32.35
N THR A 26 11.30 -6.75 -33.58
CA THR A 26 10.63 -5.48 -33.87
C THR A 26 9.21 -5.46 -33.29
N LYS A 27 8.44 -6.53 -33.54
CA LYS A 27 7.09 -6.66 -32.98
C LYS A 27 7.08 -6.71 -31.46
N LYS A 28 8.07 -7.36 -30.84
CA LYS A 28 8.20 -7.42 -29.38
C LYS A 28 8.52 -6.04 -28.78
N VAL A 29 9.37 -5.25 -29.43
CA VAL A 29 9.67 -3.87 -29.03
C VAL A 29 8.42 -3.01 -29.09
N GLU A 30 7.69 -3.01 -30.21
CA GLU A 30 6.46 -2.22 -30.36
C GLU A 30 5.42 -2.56 -29.28
N GLU A 31 5.26 -3.84 -28.94
CA GLU A 31 4.36 -4.25 -27.87
C GLU A 31 4.85 -3.78 -26.49
N ALA A 32 6.16 -3.81 -26.23
CA ALA A 32 6.71 -3.29 -24.98
C ALA A 32 6.50 -1.77 -24.86
N GLU A 33 6.76 -1.00 -25.92
CA GLU A 33 6.48 0.44 -25.98
C GLU A 33 5.00 0.74 -25.71
N LYS A 34 4.09 -0.04 -26.30
CA LYS A 34 2.65 0.11 -26.03
C LYS A 34 2.34 -0.13 -24.55
N LYS A 35 2.90 -1.17 -23.93
CA LYS A 35 2.68 -1.44 -22.50
C LYS A 35 3.23 -0.31 -21.63
N VAL A 36 4.41 0.24 -21.95
CA VAL A 36 5.00 1.38 -21.25
C VAL A 36 4.08 2.59 -21.29
N THR A 37 3.55 2.93 -22.47
CA THR A 37 2.64 4.07 -22.61
C THR A 37 1.34 3.87 -21.83
N GLU A 38 0.76 2.66 -21.82
CA GLU A 38 -0.41 2.35 -21.00
C GLU A 38 -0.15 2.43 -19.49
N ALA A 39 1.01 1.95 -19.02
CA ALA A 39 1.39 2.03 -17.61
C ALA A 39 1.59 3.49 -17.18
N LYS A 40 2.28 4.29 -18.00
CA LYS A 40 2.45 5.72 -17.77
C LYS A 40 1.13 6.47 -17.71
N GLN A 41 0.23 6.25 -18.66
CA GLN A 41 -1.07 6.93 -18.65
C GLN A 41 -1.88 6.64 -17.38
N LYS A 42 -1.83 5.40 -16.87
CA LYS A 42 -2.46 5.08 -15.59
C LYS A 42 -1.76 5.79 -14.43
N LEU A 43 -0.43 5.78 -14.41
CA LEU A 43 0.34 6.41 -13.34
C LEU A 43 0.15 7.94 -13.31
N ASP A 44 0.13 8.59 -14.47
CA ASP A 44 -0.18 10.02 -14.60
C ASP A 44 -1.58 10.35 -14.05
N ALA A 45 -2.54 9.44 -14.24
CA ALA A 45 -3.87 9.59 -13.66
C ALA A 45 -3.86 9.47 -12.12
N GLU A 46 -3.04 8.58 -11.55
CA GLU A 46 -2.84 8.50 -10.10
C GLU A 46 -2.09 9.72 -9.53
N ARG A 47 -1.04 10.19 -10.20
CA ARG A 47 -0.33 11.45 -9.90
C ARG A 47 -1.27 12.65 -9.86
N ALA A 48 -2.22 12.72 -10.79
CA ALA A 48 -3.22 13.79 -10.78
C ALA A 48 -4.14 13.74 -9.55
N LYS A 49 -4.43 12.54 -9.02
CA LYS A 49 -5.19 12.35 -7.78
C LYS A 49 -4.32 12.62 -6.53
N GLU A 50 -3.01 12.46 -6.63
CA GLU A 50 -2.05 12.69 -5.55
C GLU A 50 -2.14 14.12 -4.97
N VAL A 51 -2.42 15.13 -5.78
CA VAL A 51 -2.63 16.51 -5.29
C VAL A 51 -3.80 16.60 -4.30
N ALA A 52 -4.90 15.91 -4.59
CA ALA A 52 -6.05 15.85 -3.69
C ALA A 52 -5.74 15.03 -2.43
N LEU A 53 -4.92 13.98 -2.57
CA LEU A 53 -4.44 13.17 -1.45
C LEU A 53 -3.52 13.96 -0.52
N GLN A 54 -2.57 14.72 -1.05
CA GLN A 54 -1.67 15.57 -0.25
C GLN A 54 -2.46 16.60 0.56
N ALA A 55 -3.52 17.17 -0.02
CA ALA A 55 -4.43 18.06 0.72
C ALA A 55 -5.13 17.33 1.89
N LYS A 56 -5.54 16.07 1.68
CA LYS A 56 -6.18 15.25 2.72
C LYS A 56 -5.20 14.82 3.82
N ILE A 57 -3.97 14.49 3.46
CA ILE A 57 -2.87 14.22 4.40
C ILE A 57 -2.63 15.46 5.26
N ALA A 58 -2.46 16.64 4.65
CA ALA A 58 -2.24 17.89 5.38
C ALA A 58 -3.42 18.24 6.32
N GLU A 59 -4.66 17.95 5.92
CA GLU A 59 -5.81 18.11 6.79
C GLU A 59 -5.76 17.16 7.99
N LEU A 60 -5.43 15.88 7.77
CA LEU A 60 -5.29 14.88 8.84
C LEU A 60 -4.16 15.21 9.79
N GLU A 61 -2.99 15.63 9.30
CA GLU A 61 -1.87 16.10 10.12
C GLU A 61 -2.30 17.24 11.04
N ASN A 62 -3.06 18.21 10.52
CA ASN A 62 -3.59 19.31 11.32
C ASN A 62 -4.58 18.83 12.40
N GLN A 63 -5.43 17.86 12.08
CA GLN A 63 -6.37 17.29 13.06
C GLN A 63 -5.64 16.50 14.15
N VAL A 64 -4.66 15.68 13.78
CA VAL A 64 -3.76 14.96 14.70
C VAL A 64 -3.07 15.95 15.64
N HIS A 65 -2.47 17.01 15.10
CA HIS A 65 -1.77 18.01 15.91
C HIS A 65 -2.70 18.73 16.91
N ARG A 66 -3.94 19.02 16.50
CA ARG A 66 -4.95 19.61 17.40
C ARG A 66 -5.33 18.65 18.52
N LEU A 67 -5.59 17.38 18.20
CA LEU A 67 -5.96 16.37 19.20
C LEU A 67 -4.82 16.11 20.19
N GLU A 68 -3.58 16.02 19.71
CA GLU A 68 -2.39 15.91 20.57
C GLU A 68 -2.26 17.11 21.53
N THR A 69 -2.57 18.31 21.04
CA THR A 69 -2.58 19.53 21.85
C THR A 69 -3.69 19.49 22.90
N GLU A 70 -4.92 19.15 22.52
CA GLU A 70 -6.07 19.08 23.42
C GLU A 70 -5.88 18.00 24.51
N LEU A 71 -5.34 16.84 24.15
CA LEU A 71 -5.00 15.77 25.10
C LEU A 71 -3.96 16.26 26.13
N LYS A 72 -2.96 17.01 25.67
CA LYS A 72 -1.96 17.61 26.57
C LYS A 72 -2.57 18.65 27.50
N GLU A 73 -3.43 19.54 26.99
CA GLU A 73 -4.15 20.53 27.81
C GLU A 73 -5.05 19.86 28.86
N ILE A 74 -5.73 18.75 28.51
CA ILE A 74 -6.53 17.96 29.46
C ILE A 74 -5.64 17.40 30.57
N ASP A 75 -4.51 16.78 30.21
CA ASP A 75 -3.56 16.21 31.17
C ASP A 75 -3.01 17.29 32.12
N GLU A 76 -2.70 18.49 31.61
CA GLU A 76 -2.17 19.64 32.37
C GLU A 76 -3.25 20.43 33.15
N SER A 77 -4.54 20.21 32.88
CA SER A 77 -5.62 20.97 33.54
C SER A 77 -5.75 20.66 35.04
N ASP A 78 -6.34 21.57 35.81
CA ASP A 78 -6.66 21.35 37.24
C ASP A 78 -7.94 20.52 37.46
N SER A 79 -8.49 19.93 36.38
CA SER A 79 -9.72 19.12 36.45
C SER A 79 -9.50 17.85 37.28
N GLU A 80 -10.57 17.33 37.88
CA GLU A 80 -10.53 16.06 38.60
C GLU A 80 -10.22 14.89 37.65
N ASP A 81 -9.50 13.87 38.13
CA ASP A 81 -9.00 12.77 37.30
C ASP A 81 -10.10 12.04 36.51
N TYR A 82 -11.28 11.84 37.12
CA TYR A 82 -12.40 11.19 36.43
C TYR A 82 -12.98 12.04 35.29
N VAL A 83 -12.87 13.38 35.38
CA VAL A 83 -13.27 14.30 34.30
C VAL A 83 -12.23 14.25 33.18
N LYS A 84 -10.95 14.24 33.54
CA LYS A 84 -9.86 14.09 32.56
C LYS A 84 -9.98 12.78 31.79
N GLU A 85 -10.12 11.65 32.47
CA GLU A 85 -10.27 10.34 31.81
C GLU A 85 -11.51 10.28 30.91
N GLY A 86 -12.64 10.85 31.34
CA GLY A 86 -13.86 10.89 30.56
C GLY A 86 -13.74 11.63 29.22
N LEU A 87 -12.84 12.61 29.13
CA LEU A 87 -12.52 13.34 27.89
C LEU A 87 -11.34 12.72 27.14
N ARG A 88 -10.31 12.27 27.86
CA ARG A 88 -9.06 11.76 27.29
C ARG A 88 -9.27 10.46 26.51
N VAL A 89 -10.02 9.50 27.05
CA VAL A 89 -10.24 8.19 26.41
C VAL A 89 -10.87 8.32 25.01
N PRO A 90 -11.97 9.06 24.80
CA PRO A 90 -12.55 9.22 23.47
C PRO A 90 -11.63 9.99 22.51
N LEU A 91 -10.97 11.06 22.96
CA LEU A 91 -10.05 11.85 22.11
C LEU A 91 -8.81 11.05 21.71
N GLN A 92 -8.26 10.23 22.61
CA GLN A 92 -7.16 9.32 22.28
C GLN A 92 -7.58 8.28 21.26
N SER A 93 -8.79 7.73 21.39
CA SER A 93 -9.32 6.76 20.41
C SER A 93 -9.49 7.39 19.03
N GLU A 94 -9.92 8.66 18.95
CA GLU A 94 -10.00 9.40 17.70
C GLU A 94 -8.61 9.70 17.11
N LEU A 95 -7.66 10.09 17.97
CA LEU A 95 -6.26 10.33 17.58
C LEU A 95 -5.64 9.07 16.95
N ASP A 96 -5.80 7.91 17.59
CA ASP A 96 -5.24 6.64 17.10
C ASP A 96 -5.80 6.26 15.70
N VAL A 97 -7.10 6.48 15.49
CA VAL A 97 -7.75 6.23 14.18
C VAL A 97 -7.20 7.16 13.10
N LYS A 98 -7.07 8.44 13.42
CA LYS A 98 -6.55 9.44 12.46
C LYS A 98 -5.08 9.21 12.15
N GLN A 99 -4.26 8.87 13.15
CA GLN A 99 -2.86 8.50 12.95
C GLN A 99 -2.74 7.24 12.06
N ALA A 100 -3.53 6.20 12.31
CA ALA A 100 -3.52 5.00 11.48
C ALA A 100 -3.90 5.29 10.02
N LYS A 101 -4.91 6.14 9.79
CA LYS A 101 -5.33 6.57 8.46
C LYS A 101 -4.27 7.42 7.77
N LEU A 102 -3.66 8.37 8.51
CA LEU A 102 -2.58 9.22 8.01
C LEU A 102 -1.40 8.37 7.54
N SER A 103 -0.89 7.47 8.39
CA SER A 103 0.21 6.58 8.03
C SER A 103 -0.11 5.71 6.82
N LYS A 104 -1.36 5.26 6.66
CA LYS A 104 -1.76 4.47 5.48
C LYS A 104 -1.75 5.29 4.20
N LEU A 105 -2.18 6.55 4.26
CA LEU A 105 -2.17 7.44 3.09
C LEU A 105 -0.75 7.83 2.69
N GLU A 106 0.13 8.09 3.66
CA GLU A 106 1.56 8.36 3.42
C GLU A 106 2.25 7.15 2.75
N GLU A 107 2.04 5.94 3.28
CA GLU A 107 2.60 4.71 2.70
C GLU A 107 2.15 4.51 1.23
N LEU A 108 0.90 4.79 0.92
CA LEU A 108 0.37 4.68 -0.44
C LEU A 108 0.90 5.78 -1.36
N SER A 109 1.15 6.98 -0.84
CA SER A 109 1.80 8.07 -1.57
C SER A 109 3.22 7.69 -1.96
N ASP A 110 4.02 7.21 -1.00
CA ASP A 110 5.39 6.74 -1.23
C ASP A 110 5.42 5.60 -2.27
N LYS A 111 4.40 4.74 -2.25
CA LYS A 111 4.28 3.64 -3.21
C LYS A 111 4.03 4.12 -4.64
N ILE A 112 3.29 5.21 -4.82
CA ILE A 112 3.09 5.83 -6.14
C ILE A 112 4.42 6.39 -6.67
N ASP A 113 5.21 7.03 -5.80
CA ASP A 113 6.56 7.52 -6.16
C ASP A 113 7.52 6.40 -6.56
N GLU A 114 7.51 5.27 -5.83
CA GLU A 114 8.32 4.10 -6.16
C GLU A 114 7.94 3.52 -7.53
N LEU A 115 6.63 3.35 -7.79
CA LEU A 115 6.13 2.85 -9.06
C LEU A 115 6.49 3.76 -10.25
N ASP A 116 6.50 5.07 -10.03
CA ASP A 116 6.94 6.06 -11.02
C ASP A 116 8.41 5.87 -11.42
N ALA A 117 9.29 5.75 -10.43
CA ALA A 117 10.71 5.51 -10.68
C ALA A 117 10.95 4.19 -11.42
N GLU A 118 10.24 3.12 -11.07
CA GLU A 118 10.39 1.81 -11.69
C GLU A 118 9.83 1.77 -13.12
N ILE A 119 8.66 2.38 -13.38
CA ILE A 119 8.10 2.48 -14.73
C ILE A 119 9.00 3.34 -15.63
N ALA A 120 9.57 4.44 -15.11
CA ALA A 120 10.52 5.27 -15.86
C ALA A 120 11.80 4.49 -16.22
N LYS A 121 12.30 3.64 -15.32
CA LYS A 121 13.43 2.76 -15.60
C LYS A 121 13.09 1.74 -16.70
N LEU A 122 11.93 1.10 -16.62
CA LEU A 122 11.48 0.13 -17.62
C LEU A 122 11.25 0.78 -18.99
N GLU A 123 10.74 2.00 -19.04
CA GLU A 123 10.67 2.77 -20.28
C GLU A 123 12.05 2.96 -20.91
N LYS A 124 13.02 3.40 -20.10
CA LYS A 124 14.39 3.60 -20.56
C LYS A 124 15.00 2.29 -21.07
N ASP A 125 14.79 1.19 -20.36
CA ASP A 125 15.26 -0.13 -20.78
C ASP A 125 14.67 -0.50 -22.15
N VAL A 126 13.36 -0.31 -22.36
CA VAL A 126 12.69 -0.57 -23.65
C VAL A 126 13.21 0.33 -24.77
N GLU A 127 13.45 1.62 -24.50
CA GLU A 127 14.02 2.56 -25.46
C GLU A 127 15.46 2.19 -25.84
N ASP A 128 16.28 1.81 -24.86
CA ASP A 128 17.66 1.36 -25.09
C ASP A 128 17.67 0.08 -25.94
N PHE A 129 16.71 -0.85 -25.78
CA PHE A 129 16.59 -2.03 -26.63
C PHE A 129 16.23 -1.71 -28.08
N LYS A 130 15.34 -0.75 -28.30
CA LYS A 130 14.97 -0.27 -29.65
C LYS A 130 16.19 0.23 -30.43
N ASN A 131 17.18 0.76 -29.72
CA ASN A 131 18.41 1.29 -30.29
C ASN A 131 19.56 0.26 -30.34
N SER A 132 19.32 -1.00 -29.97
CA SER A 132 20.36 -2.05 -29.88
C SER A 132 20.10 -3.23 -30.83
N ASP A 133 21.15 -3.72 -31.52
CA ASP A 133 21.12 -4.94 -32.36
C ASP A 133 21.57 -6.21 -31.59
N GLY A 134 21.38 -6.24 -30.26
CA GLY A 134 21.97 -7.25 -29.37
C GLY A 134 21.30 -8.63 -29.44
N GLU A 135 22.10 -9.71 -29.52
CA GLU A 135 21.63 -11.11 -29.54
C GLU A 135 20.80 -11.53 -28.31
N GLN A 136 20.89 -10.79 -27.20
CA GLN A 136 20.10 -11.02 -25.97
C GLN A 136 18.89 -10.08 -25.82
N ALA A 137 18.66 -9.14 -26.75
CA ALA A 137 17.58 -8.16 -26.67
C ALA A 137 16.21 -8.81 -26.46
N GLU A 138 16.01 -10.00 -27.02
CA GLU A 138 14.79 -10.77 -26.86
C GLU A 138 14.50 -11.13 -25.39
N GLN A 139 15.50 -11.64 -24.67
CA GLN A 139 15.32 -12.10 -23.28
C GLN A 139 15.05 -10.93 -22.35
N TYR A 140 15.77 -9.82 -22.56
CA TYR A 140 15.55 -8.62 -21.78
C TYR A 140 14.19 -7.98 -22.05
N LEU A 141 13.72 -7.93 -23.31
CA LEU A 141 12.37 -7.43 -23.63
C LEU A 141 11.28 -8.28 -22.99
N VAL A 142 11.47 -9.59 -22.94
CA VAL A 142 10.53 -10.50 -22.25
C VAL A 142 10.51 -10.23 -20.75
N ALA A 143 11.67 -10.01 -20.13
CA ALA A 143 11.77 -9.64 -18.72
C ALA A 143 11.12 -8.28 -18.44
N ALA A 144 11.46 -7.24 -19.21
CA ALA A 144 10.90 -5.91 -19.07
C ALA A 144 9.37 -5.90 -19.22
N LYS A 145 8.81 -6.65 -20.18
CA LYS A 145 7.35 -6.81 -20.32
C LYS A 145 6.71 -7.44 -19.10
N LYS A 146 7.33 -8.49 -18.54
CA LYS A 146 6.82 -9.18 -17.36
C LYS A 146 6.83 -8.26 -16.14
N ASP A 147 7.92 -7.51 -15.96
CA ASP A 147 8.05 -6.56 -14.87
C ASP A 147 7.02 -5.44 -15.02
N LEU A 148 6.79 -4.95 -16.23
CA LEU A 148 5.77 -3.94 -16.51
C LEU A 148 4.35 -4.43 -16.21
N ASP A 149 4.02 -5.67 -16.60
CA ASP A 149 2.72 -6.27 -16.24
C ASP A 149 2.55 -6.36 -14.71
N ALA A 150 3.61 -6.73 -13.99
CA ALA A 150 3.61 -6.76 -12.52
C ALA A 150 3.42 -5.37 -11.92
N LYS A 151 4.12 -4.35 -12.44
CA LYS A 151 4.00 -2.95 -11.96
C LYS A 151 2.64 -2.34 -12.28
N LYS A 152 2.04 -2.69 -13.41
CA LYS A 152 0.66 -2.28 -13.73
C LYS A 152 -0.36 -2.89 -12.78
N ALA A 153 -0.17 -4.14 -12.36
CA ALA A 153 -1.02 -4.80 -11.37
C ALA A 153 -0.80 -4.22 -9.96
N GLU A 154 0.46 -3.90 -9.61
CA GLU A 154 0.79 -3.22 -8.36
C GLU A 154 0.15 -1.84 -8.29
N LEU A 155 0.22 -1.04 -9.36
CA LEU A 155 -0.45 0.25 -9.48
C LEU A 155 -1.97 0.16 -9.31
N GLU A 156 -2.61 -0.86 -9.91
CA GLU A 156 -4.06 -1.07 -9.78
C GLU A 156 -4.48 -1.44 -8.35
N ASN A 157 -3.65 -2.22 -7.64
CA ASN A 157 -3.89 -2.49 -6.22
C ASN A 157 -3.68 -1.22 -5.37
N THR A 158 -2.63 -0.44 -5.64
CA THR A 158 -2.38 0.83 -4.96
C THR A 158 -3.54 1.80 -5.16
N GLU A 159 -4.09 1.93 -6.37
CA GLU A 159 -5.29 2.74 -6.65
C GLU A 159 -6.50 2.28 -5.82
N ALA A 160 -6.72 0.96 -5.74
CA ALA A 160 -7.83 0.39 -5.00
C ALA A 160 -7.69 0.63 -3.48
N ASP A 161 -6.49 0.40 -2.94
CA ASP A 161 -6.17 0.66 -1.54
C ASP A 161 -6.26 2.14 -1.20
N LEU A 162 -5.84 3.02 -2.12
CA LEU A 162 -5.96 4.46 -1.98
C LEU A 162 -7.41 4.89 -1.89
N LYS A 163 -8.23 4.45 -2.83
CA LYS A 163 -9.67 4.73 -2.83
C LYS A 163 -10.32 4.26 -1.53
N LYS A 164 -9.99 3.05 -1.09
CA LYS A 164 -10.48 2.51 0.17
C LYS A 164 -10.03 3.36 1.35
N ALA A 165 -8.74 3.67 1.49
CA ALA A 165 -8.21 4.45 2.60
C ALA A 165 -8.81 5.87 2.66
N VAL A 166 -9.09 6.47 1.50
CA VAL A 166 -9.75 7.76 1.41
C VAL A 166 -11.22 7.66 1.85
N ASP A 167 -11.96 6.66 1.37
CA ASP A 167 -13.39 6.47 1.64
C ASP A 167 -13.68 5.82 3.01
N GLU A 168 -12.67 5.26 3.68
CA GLU A 168 -12.82 4.54 4.95
C GLU A 168 -13.30 5.50 6.06
N PRO A 169 -14.44 5.19 6.70
CA PRO A 169 -15.00 6.03 7.75
C PRO A 169 -14.05 6.09 8.94
N GLU A 170 -13.92 7.29 9.51
CA GLU A 170 -13.07 7.56 10.68
C GLU A 170 -13.77 7.16 11.98
N THR A 171 -14.43 6.02 11.96
CA THR A 171 -15.08 5.47 13.15
C THR A 171 -14.09 4.61 13.91
N PRO A 172 -13.88 4.86 15.21
CA PRO A 172 -13.14 3.95 16.06
C PRO A 172 -13.73 2.54 15.95
N ALA A 173 -12.87 1.52 15.91
CA ALA A 173 -13.32 0.14 16.10
C ALA A 173 -14.17 0.09 17.39
N PRO A 174 -15.32 -0.59 17.39
CA PRO A 174 -16.19 -0.63 18.56
C PRO A 174 -15.38 -1.08 19.77
N ALA A 175 -15.38 -0.26 20.82
CA ALA A 175 -14.65 -0.55 22.05
C ALA A 175 -15.00 -1.97 22.52
N PRO A 176 -14.00 -2.78 22.93
CA PRO A 176 -14.27 -4.12 23.44
C PRO A 176 -15.33 -4.05 24.52
N ALA A 177 -16.37 -4.88 24.41
CA ALA A 177 -17.51 -4.87 25.32
C ALA A 177 -17.01 -4.87 26.79
N PRO A 178 -17.60 -4.05 27.67
CA PRO A 178 -17.15 -3.94 29.05
C PRO A 178 -17.10 -5.33 29.68
N LYS A 179 -15.95 -5.66 30.27
CA LYS A 179 -15.75 -6.94 30.96
C LYS A 179 -16.87 -7.11 31.99
N PRO A 180 -17.55 -8.27 32.05
CA PRO A 180 -18.63 -8.50 33.01
C PRO A 180 -18.19 -8.10 34.41
N ALA A 181 -19.01 -7.32 35.12
CA ALA A 181 -18.72 -6.91 36.48
C ALA A 181 -18.39 -8.15 37.34
N PRO A 182 -17.35 -8.10 38.18
CA PRO A 182 -17.01 -9.21 39.06
C PRO A 182 -18.23 -9.56 39.92
N ALA A 183 -18.53 -10.85 40.00
CA ALA A 183 -19.65 -11.35 40.78
C ALA A 183 -19.54 -10.83 42.23
N PRO A 184 -20.65 -10.39 42.86
CA PRO A 184 -20.63 -9.90 44.23
C PRO A 184 -20.02 -10.96 45.15
N ALA A 185 -19.10 -10.53 46.01
CA ALA A 185 -18.45 -11.41 46.97
C ALA A 185 -19.51 -12.12 47.84
N PRO A 186 -19.33 -13.42 48.15
CA PRO A 186 -20.26 -14.13 48.99
C PRO A 186 -20.37 -13.44 50.35
N THR A 187 -21.61 -13.10 50.75
CA THR A 187 -21.92 -12.59 52.08
C THR A 187 -21.38 -13.55 53.14
N PRO A 188 -20.62 -13.07 54.15
CA PRO A 188 -20.15 -13.91 55.24
C PRO A 188 -21.32 -14.61 55.93
N GLU A 189 -21.25 -15.93 56.09
CA GLU A 189 -22.24 -16.67 56.86
C GLU A 189 -22.28 -16.13 58.30
N ALA A 190 -23.49 -15.91 58.79
CA ALA A 190 -23.70 -15.49 60.17
C ALA A 190 -23.11 -16.55 61.14
N PRO A 191 -22.41 -16.13 62.21
CA PRO A 191 -21.80 -17.07 63.13
C PRO A 191 -22.86 -17.97 63.79
N ALA A 192 -22.52 -19.25 63.92
CA ALA A 192 -23.41 -20.26 64.50
C ALA A 192 -23.93 -19.84 65.89
N PRO A 193 -25.22 -20.07 66.21
CA PRO A 193 -25.78 -19.70 67.50
C PRO A 193 -25.06 -20.43 68.63
N ALA A 194 -24.69 -19.67 69.68
CA ALA A 194 -23.99 -20.20 70.84
C ALA A 194 -24.81 -21.32 71.53
N PRO A 195 -24.14 -22.37 72.06
CA PRO A 195 -24.82 -23.48 72.71
C PRO A 195 -25.57 -23.02 73.97
N LYS A 196 -26.78 -23.55 74.12
CA LYS A 196 -27.69 -23.23 75.24
C LYS A 196 -27.07 -23.71 76.57
N PRO A 197 -27.13 -22.92 77.66
CA PRO A 197 -26.63 -23.35 78.96
C PRO A 197 -27.38 -24.58 79.48
N ALA A 198 -26.65 -25.54 80.06
CA ALA A 198 -27.22 -26.71 80.70
C ALA A 198 -27.99 -26.32 81.99
N PRO A 199 -29.16 -26.91 82.26
CA PRO A 199 -29.87 -26.70 83.52
C PRO A 199 -29.11 -27.29 84.71
N ALA A 200 -29.23 -26.63 85.86
CA ALA A 200 -28.51 -26.86 87.11
C ALA A 200 -28.82 -28.19 87.80
#